data_AF-A0A259FUQ4-F1
#
_entry.id   AF-A0A259FUQ4-F1
#
_cell.length_a   1.000
_cell.length_b   1.000
_cell.length_c   1.000
_cell.angle_alpha   90.00
_cell.angle_beta   90.00
_cell.angle_gamma   90.00
#
_symmetry.space_group_name_H-M   'P 1'
#
loop_
_entity.id
_entity.type
_entity.pdbx_description
1 polymer ?
#
loop_
_entity_poly.entity_id
_entity_poly.type
_entity_poly.pdbx_seq_one_letter_code
_entity_poly.pdbx_strand_id
1 'polypeptide(L)'
;MSQNQQCLAQLLDSVKIFPQVLLNIKFKPGYDWKADNALKSQISQVETELKGAGRVLIRASGTEPVLRVMVESNDATIARNAAQSIAQLVPSV
;
A
#
# COMPACT_ATOMS: atom_id res chain seq x y z
N MET A 1 -11.07 -33.74 14.17
CA MET A 1 -10.75 -33.37 15.57
C MET A 1 -9.80 -32.17 15.56
N SER A 2 -9.92 -31.23 16.49
CA SER A 2 -8.97 -30.11 16.64
C SER A 2 -7.63 -30.66 17.15
N GLN A 3 -6.53 -30.36 16.47
CA GLN A 3 -5.21 -30.89 16.83
C GLN A 3 -4.65 -30.28 18.13
N ASN A 4 -5.00 -29.04 18.45
CA ASN A 4 -4.34 -28.27 19.51
C ASN A 4 -5.28 -27.77 20.62
N GLN A 5 -6.59 -28.05 20.54
CA GLN A 5 -7.63 -27.56 21.50
C GLN A 5 -7.63 -26.04 21.75
N GLN A 6 -7.04 -25.24 20.87
CA GLN A 6 -7.02 -23.78 20.94
C GLN A 6 -8.18 -23.17 20.14
N CYS A 7 -8.65 -22.00 20.58
CA CYS A 7 -9.58 -21.18 19.80
C CYS A 7 -8.83 -20.36 18.73
N LEU A 8 -9.56 -19.83 17.74
CA LEU A 8 -8.95 -19.07 16.65
C LEU A 8 -8.13 -17.86 17.14
N ALA A 9 -8.60 -17.17 18.18
CA ALA A 9 -7.87 -16.04 18.76
C ALA A 9 -6.50 -16.48 19.31
N GLN A 10 -6.45 -17.59 20.05
CA GLN A 10 -5.21 -18.15 20.60
C GLN A 10 -4.22 -18.59 19.52
N LEU A 11 -4.72 -19.05 18.36
CA LEU A 11 -3.86 -19.40 17.23
C LEU A 11 -3.23 -18.17 16.56
N LEU A 12 -3.81 -16.98 16.73
CA LEU A 12 -3.38 -15.73 16.10
C LEU A 12 -2.50 -14.87 17.01
N ASP A 13 -2.28 -15.22 18.28
CA ASP A 13 -1.51 -14.42 19.24
C ASP A 13 -0.07 -14.08 18.78
N SER A 14 0.52 -14.92 17.92
CA SER A 14 1.86 -14.70 17.34
C SER A 14 1.86 -13.83 16.07
N VAL A 15 0.70 -13.58 15.47
CA VAL A 15 0.56 -12.83 14.22
C VAL A 15 0.51 -11.33 14.53
N LYS A 16 1.62 -10.64 14.28
CA LYS A 16 1.67 -9.18 14.37
C LYS A 16 1.18 -8.56 13.06
N ILE A 17 0.01 -7.92 13.11
CA ILE A 17 -0.55 -7.19 11.97
C ILE A 17 0.10 -5.82 11.88
N PHE A 18 0.62 -5.47 10.70
CA PHE A 18 1.11 -4.13 10.43
C PHE A 18 -0.06 -3.22 10.02
N PRO A 19 -0.11 -1.98 10.53
CA PRO A 19 -0.95 -0.95 9.95
C PRO A 19 -0.81 -0.89 8.42
N GLN A 20 -1.96 -0.89 7.75
CA GLN A 20 -2.06 -0.89 6.29
C GLN A 20 -2.98 0.23 5.84
N VAL A 21 -2.57 0.96 4.81
CA VAL A 21 -3.37 1.99 4.15
C VAL A 21 -3.51 1.62 2.68
N LEU A 22 -4.74 1.59 2.17
CA LEU A 22 -5.06 1.37 0.76
C LEU A 22 -5.83 2.58 0.22
N LEU A 23 -5.23 3.28 -0.73
CA LEU A 23 -5.85 4.40 -1.45
C LEU A 23 -6.23 3.94 -2.86
N ASN A 24 -7.49 4.18 -3.23
CA ASN A 24 -8.01 3.91 -4.57
C ASN A 24 -8.10 5.24 -5.32
N ILE A 25 -7.18 5.48 -6.25
CA ILE A 25 -7.06 6.74 -6.96
C ILE A 25 -7.63 6.57 -8.36
N LYS A 26 -8.77 7.19 -8.65
CA LYS A 26 -9.24 7.32 -10.03
C LYS A 26 -8.31 8.28 -10.76
N PHE A 27 -7.72 7.85 -11.86
CA PHE A 27 -6.78 8.66 -12.64
C PHE A 27 -7.35 9.01 -14.01
N LYS A 28 -6.83 10.08 -14.60
CA LYS A 28 -7.28 10.57 -15.92
C LYS A 28 -7.14 9.49 -17.01
N PRO A 29 -8.13 9.34 -17.91
CA PRO A 29 -8.01 8.45 -19.06
C PRO A 29 -6.74 8.72 -19.87
N GLY A 30 -6.03 7.67 -20.28
CA GLY A 30 -4.79 7.77 -21.05
C GLY A 30 -3.54 8.12 -20.24
N TYR A 31 -3.64 8.34 -18.92
CA TYR A 31 -2.46 8.49 -18.06
C TYR A 31 -1.72 7.16 -17.91
N ASP A 32 -0.48 7.11 -18.41
CA ASP A 32 0.44 5.99 -18.18
C ASP A 32 1.30 6.25 -16.94
N TRP A 33 0.80 5.80 -15.79
CA TRP A 33 1.50 5.91 -14.50
C TRP A 33 2.86 5.20 -14.50
N LYS A 34 3.09 4.22 -15.39
CA LYS A 34 4.40 3.56 -15.51
C LYS A 34 5.41 4.37 -16.31
N ALA A 35 4.99 5.40 -17.03
CA ALA A 35 5.90 6.32 -17.72
C ALA A 35 6.26 7.54 -16.87
N ASP A 36 5.52 7.81 -15.79
CA ASP A 36 5.71 8.98 -14.93
C ASP A 36 6.97 8.85 -14.05
N ASN A 37 8.00 9.64 -14.38
CA ASN A 37 9.27 9.65 -13.66
C ASN A 37 9.17 10.25 -12.26
N ALA A 38 8.28 11.23 -12.04
CA ALA A 38 8.08 11.83 -10.72
C ALA A 38 7.44 10.80 -9.77
N LEU A 39 6.41 10.09 -10.26
CA LEU A 39 5.78 9.02 -9.50
C LEU A 39 6.77 7.88 -9.19
N LYS A 40 7.58 7.44 -10.17
CA LYS A 40 8.63 6.43 -9.94
C LYS A 40 9.62 6.85 -8.87
N SER A 41 10.10 8.10 -8.93
CA SER A 41 11.04 8.64 -7.96
C SER A 41 10.45 8.61 -6.56
N GLN A 42 9.19 9.05 -6.41
CA GLN A 42 8.51 9.05 -5.12
C GLN A 42 8.32 7.62 -4.57
N ILE A 43 7.93 6.67 -5.43
CA ILE A 43 7.79 5.26 -5.02
C ILE A 43 9.12 4.72 -4.51
N SER A 44 10.22 4.93 -5.25
CA SER A 44 11.54 4.45 -4.87
C SER A 44 12.05 5.08 -3.56
N GLN A 45 11.77 6.37 -3.36
CA GLN A 45 12.06 7.05 -2.10
C GLN A 45 11.31 6.40 -0.93
N VAL A 46 9.99 6.22 -1.05
CA VAL A 46 9.17 5.60 -0.01
C VAL A 46 9.58 4.15 0.26
N GLU A 47 9.90 3.37 -0.78
CA GLU A 47 10.43 2.01 -0.63
C GLU A 47 11.74 1.99 0.17
N THR A 48 12.61 2.98 -0.03
CA THR A 48 13.86 3.13 0.71
C THR A 48 13.60 3.50 2.16
N GLU A 49 12.72 4.46 2.42
CA GLU A 49 12.33 4.89 3.77
C GLU A 49 11.67 3.76 4.58
N LEU A 50 10.90 2.90 3.92
CA LEU A 50 10.21 1.77 4.54
C LEU A 50 11.06 0.50 4.67
N LYS A 51 12.32 0.51 4.23
CA LYS A 51 13.17 -0.69 4.23
C LYS A 51 13.29 -1.29 5.64
N GLY A 52 12.74 -2.50 5.82
CA GLY A 52 12.72 -3.21 7.10
C GLY A 52 11.61 -2.80 8.08
N ALA A 53 10.85 -1.75 7.75
CA ALA A 53 9.75 -1.23 8.58
C ALA A 53 8.38 -1.28 7.87
N GLY A 54 8.33 -1.66 6.59
CA GLY A 54 7.11 -1.65 5.79
C GLY A 54 7.33 -2.07 4.35
N ARG A 55 6.32 -1.83 3.50
CA ARG A 55 6.39 -2.03 2.04
C ARG A 55 5.34 -1.19 1.30
N VAL A 56 5.62 -0.95 0.02
CA VAL A 56 4.70 -0.36 -0.95
C VAL A 56 4.21 -1.45 -1.90
N LEU A 57 2.93 -1.42 -2.26
CA LEU A 57 2.35 -2.24 -3.34
C LEU A 57 1.44 -1.35 -4.18
N ILE A 58 1.78 -1.23 -5.47
CA ILE A 58 1.00 -0.44 -6.43
C ILE A 58 0.54 -1.33 -7.56
N ARG A 59 -0.77 -1.24 -7.88
CA ARG A 59 -1.35 -1.96 -9.00
C ARG A 59 -2.46 -1.17 -9.66
N ALA A 60 -2.58 -1.27 -10.98
CA ALA A 60 -3.79 -0.84 -11.67
C ALA A 60 -4.95 -1.79 -11.36
N SER A 61 -6.17 -1.25 -11.34
CA SER A 61 -7.39 -2.05 -11.45
C SER A 61 -7.48 -2.65 -12.85
N GLY A 62 -7.96 -3.89 -12.96
CA GLY A 62 -8.12 -4.57 -14.25
C GLY A 62 -9.40 -4.20 -15.00
N THR A 63 -10.34 -3.54 -14.32
CA THR A 63 -11.69 -3.27 -14.84
C THR A 63 -12.06 -1.79 -14.80
N GLU A 64 -11.26 -0.95 -14.14
CA GLU A 64 -11.56 0.46 -13.89
C GLU A 64 -10.29 1.31 -14.03
N PRO A 65 -10.38 2.61 -14.37
CA PRO A 65 -9.24 3.53 -14.38
C PRO A 65 -8.86 3.96 -12.95
N VAL A 66 -8.54 2.98 -12.11
CA VAL A 66 -8.19 3.15 -10.70
C VAL A 66 -6.80 2.59 -10.45
N LEU A 67 -5.94 3.38 -9.82
CA LEU A 67 -4.66 2.94 -9.28
C LEU A 67 -4.83 2.64 -7.79
N ARG A 68 -4.47 1.43 -7.39
CA ARG A 68 -4.50 0.98 -6.00
C ARG A 68 -3.11 1.18 -5.43
N VAL A 69 -2.98 2.13 -4.51
CA VAL A 69 -1.74 2.44 -3.78
C VAL A 69 -1.89 1.91 -2.37
N MET A 70 -1.15 0.86 -2.05
CA MET A 70 -1.16 0.23 -0.74
C MET A 70 0.20 0.40 -0.07
N VAL A 71 0.19 0.86 1.18
CA VAL A 71 1.39 0.96 2.00
C VAL A 71 1.14 0.30 3.34
N GLU A 72 2.08 -0.51 3.78
CA GLU A 72 2.11 -1.10 5.11
C GLU A 72 3.34 -0.62 5.85
N SER A 73 3.22 -0.33 7.15
CA SER A 73 4.33 0.02 8.01
C SER A 73 4.03 -0.40 9.45
N ASN A 74 5.05 -0.53 10.28
CA ASN A 74 4.91 -0.73 11.73
C ASN A 74 4.25 0.48 12.43
N ASP A 75 4.14 1.64 11.76
CA ASP A 75 3.46 2.84 12.24
C ASP A 75 2.35 3.28 11.26
N ALA A 76 1.14 3.49 11.79
CA ALA A 76 -0.03 3.84 10.99
C ALA A 76 0.05 5.25 10.37
N THR A 77 0.73 6.18 11.01
CA THR A 77 0.95 7.54 10.51
C THR A 77 1.97 7.52 9.37
N ILE A 78 3.05 6.75 9.53
CA ILE A 78 4.03 6.54 8.44
C ILE A 78 3.35 5.92 7.22
N ALA A 79 2.59 4.84 7.40
CA ALA A 79 1.86 4.20 6.30
C ALA A 79 0.90 5.17 5.58
N ARG A 80 0.16 5.98 6.35
CA ARG A 80 -0.77 6.97 5.79
C ARG A 80 -0.05 8.07 5.01
N ASN A 81 0.99 8.66 5.60
CA ASN A 81 1.74 9.75 4.96
C ASN A 81 2.44 9.29 3.69
N ALA A 82 3.03 8.10 3.71
CA ALA A 82 3.66 7.48 2.56
C ALA A 82 2.67 7.17 1.43
N ALA A 83 1.49 6.61 1.76
CA ALA A 83 0.45 6.36 0.76
C ALA A 83 -0.06 7.67 0.15
N GLN A 84 -0.25 8.71 0.98
CA GLN A 84 -0.71 10.03 0.53
C GLN A 84 0.30 10.75 -0.36
N SER A 85 1.60 10.70 -0.03
CA SER A 85 2.65 11.36 -0.83
C SER A 85 2.74 10.77 -2.24
N ILE A 86 2.61 9.45 -2.38
CA ILE A 86 2.50 8.79 -3.69
C ILE A 86 1.20 9.21 -4.39
N ALA A 87 0.08 9.21 -3.67
CA ALA A 87 -1.22 9.49 -4.26
C ALA A 87 -1.36 10.90 -4.83
N GLN A 88 -0.71 11.89 -4.20
CA GLN A 88 -0.72 13.29 -4.65
C GLN A 88 -0.07 13.50 -6.02
N LEU A 89 0.82 12.60 -6.46
CA LEU A 89 1.46 12.69 -7.77
C LEU A 89 0.62 12.09 -8.90
N VAL A 90 -0.41 11.33 -8.58
CA VAL A 90 -1.29 10.72 -9.58
C VAL A 90 -2.33 11.75 -10.01
N PRO A 91 -2.40 12.16 -11.30
CA PRO A 91 -3.41 13.08 -11.76
C PRO A 91 -4.81 12.46 -11.66
N SER A 92 -5.56 12.84 -10.63
CA SER A 92 -6.89 12.35 -10.37
C SER A 92 -7.97 13.08 -11.17
N VAL A 93 -9.14 12.45 -11.27
CA VAL A 93 -10.39 13.01 -11.82
C VAL A 93 -11.39 13.33 -10.73
#